data_AF-A0A7C3YZU7-F1
#
_entry.id   AF-A0A7C3YZU7-F1
#
_cell.length_a   1.000
_cell.length_b   1.000
_cell.length_c   1.000
_cell.angle_alpha   90.00
_cell.angle_beta   90.00
_cell.angle_gamma   90.00
#
_symmetry.space_group_name_H-M   'P 1'
#
loop_
_entity.id
_entity.type
_entity.pdbx_description
1 polymer ?
#
loop_
_entity_poly.entity_id
_entity_poly.type
_entity_poly.pdbx_seq_one_letter_code
_entity_poly.pdbx_strand_id
1 'polypeptide(L)'
;GRVHGWELSRADVARLAALVAACPPARRASLPGLDRERADIIPAGLAIMVAALDGLGLDSLVVSERGLLHGLVLDAAGTAR
;
A
#
# COMPACT_ATOMS: atom_id res chain seq x y z
N GLY A 1 -4.35 3.27 -12.62
CA GLY A 1 -4.69 1.87 -12.28
C GLY A 1 -6.11 1.80 -11.76
N ARG A 2 -6.69 0.61 -11.68
CA ARG A 2 -8.10 0.43 -11.24
C ARG A 2 -8.30 0.54 -9.72
N VAL A 3 -7.32 1.06 -8.98
CA VAL A 3 -7.32 1.06 -7.49
C VAL A 3 -7.31 2.46 -6.88
N HIS A 4 -7.14 3.53 -7.66
CA HIS A 4 -7.24 4.89 -7.12
C HIS A 4 -8.65 5.14 -6.56
N GLY A 5 -8.72 5.69 -5.34
CA GLY A 5 -9.98 5.93 -4.64
C GLY A 5 -10.56 4.68 -3.96
N TRP A 6 -9.88 3.54 -4.03
CA TRP A 6 -10.33 2.32 -3.35
C TRP A 6 -10.16 2.48 -1.83
N GLU A 7 -11.24 2.25 -1.08
CA GLU A 7 -11.21 2.22 0.38
C GLU A 7 -10.87 0.82 0.91
N LEU A 8 -9.81 0.73 1.70
CA LEU A 8 -9.38 -0.50 2.37
C LEU A 8 -9.63 -0.36 3.86
N SER A 9 -10.40 -1.28 4.42
CA SER A 9 -10.59 -1.36 5.86
C SER A 9 -9.29 -1.81 6.55
N ARG A 10 -9.11 -1.41 7.81
CA ARG A 10 -8.03 -1.93 8.67
C ARG A 10 -8.05 -3.45 8.72
N ALA A 11 -9.24 -4.06 8.76
CA ALA A 11 -9.42 -5.51 8.74
C ALA A 11 -8.88 -6.14 7.44
N ASP A 12 -9.10 -5.51 6.29
CA ASP A 12 -8.54 -5.97 5.02
C ASP A 12 -7.02 -5.86 4.98
N VAL A 13 -6.46 -4.74 5.45
CA VAL A 13 -5.00 -4.56 5.51
C VAL A 13 -4.37 -5.62 6.42
N ALA A 14 -4.96 -5.90 7.58
CA ALA A 14 -4.49 -6.94 8.49
C ALA A 14 -4.62 -8.35 7.89
N ARG A 15 -5.72 -8.64 7.19
CA ARG A 15 -5.90 -9.91 6.47
C ARG A 15 -4.84 -10.08 5.38
N LEU A 16 -4.56 -9.04 4.61
CA LEU A 16 -3.50 -9.06 3.59
C LEU A 16 -2.12 -9.25 4.23
N ALA A 17 -1.84 -8.58 5.35
CA ALA A 17 -0.60 -8.75 6.09
C ALA A 17 -0.39 -10.21 6.51
N ALA A 18 -1.42 -10.84 7.09
CA ALA A 18 -1.37 -12.24 7.49
C ALA A 18 -1.18 -13.19 6.30
N LEU A 19 -1.91 -12.99 5.20
CA LEU A 19 -1.79 -13.81 3.99
C LEU A 19 -0.40 -13.73 3.36
N VAL A 20 0.16 -12.52 3.27
CA VAL A 20 1.47 -12.28 2.67
C VAL A 20 2.59 -12.78 3.58
N ALA A 21 2.46 -12.62 4.90
CA ALA A 21 3.42 -13.15 5.87
C ALA A 21 3.45 -14.70 5.88
N ALA A 22 2.29 -15.34 5.71
CA ALA A 22 2.20 -16.80 5.58
C ALA A 22 2.69 -17.32 4.22
N CYS A 23 2.84 -16.46 3.21
CA CYS A 23 3.34 -16.85 1.89
C CYS A 23 4.87 -17.01 1.94
N PRO A 24 5.41 -18.20 1.59
CA PRO A 24 6.86 -18.42 1.56
C PRO A 24 7.57 -17.39 0.68
N PRO A 25 8.77 -16.89 1.06
CA PRO A 25 9.50 -15.88 0.28
C PRO A 25 9.61 -16.22 -1.21
N ALA A 26 9.94 -17.48 -1.52
CA ALA A 26 10.07 -17.96 -2.90
C ALA A 26 8.78 -17.89 -3.74
N ARG A 27 7.60 -17.83 -3.11
CA ARG A 27 6.30 -17.74 -3.80
C ARG A 27 5.72 -16.33 -3.81
N ARG A 28 6.20 -15.43 -2.95
CA ARG A 28 5.69 -14.05 -2.88
C ARG A 28 5.87 -13.30 -4.19
N ALA A 29 7.00 -13.48 -4.87
CA ALA A 29 7.28 -12.85 -6.17
C ALA A 29 6.31 -13.28 -7.30
N SER A 30 5.49 -14.32 -7.07
CA SER A 30 4.49 -14.78 -8.04
C SER A 30 3.07 -14.33 -7.70
N LEU A 31 2.87 -13.57 -6.61
CA LEU A 31 1.54 -13.09 -6.23
C LEU A 31 1.01 -12.08 -7.27
N PRO A 32 -0.22 -12.26 -7.78
CA PRO A 32 -0.83 -11.32 -8.72
C PRO A 32 -0.90 -9.91 -8.12
N GLY A 33 -0.48 -8.91 -8.91
CA GLY A 33 -0.50 -7.51 -8.49
C GLY A 33 0.65 -7.09 -7.57
N LEU A 34 1.54 -8.00 -7.19
CA LEU A 34 2.76 -7.69 -6.46
C LEU A 34 3.94 -7.60 -7.43
N ASP A 35 4.64 -6.47 -7.40
CA ASP A 35 5.92 -6.31 -8.09
C ASP A 35 6.95 -7.29 -7.50
N ARG A 36 7.66 -8.01 -8.36
CA ARG A 36 8.67 -9.00 -7.97
C ARG A 36 9.75 -8.39 -7.08
N GLU A 37 10.18 -7.17 -7.40
CA GLU A 37 11.23 -6.47 -6.64
C GLU A 37 10.75 -6.07 -5.23
N ARG A 38 9.44 -6.07 -5.00
CA ARG A 38 8.83 -5.72 -3.71
C ARG A 38 8.47 -6.94 -2.86
N ALA A 39 8.68 -8.16 -3.36
CA ALA A 39 8.25 -9.39 -2.70
C ALA A 39 8.84 -9.58 -1.29
N ASP A 40 10.07 -9.11 -1.08
CA ASP A 40 10.75 -9.25 0.20
C ASP A 40 10.31 -8.20 1.23
N ILE A 41 9.97 -6.99 0.77
CA ILE A 41 9.61 -5.86 1.64
C ILE A 41 8.11 -5.75 1.92
N ILE A 42 7.25 -6.37 1.10
CA ILE A 42 5.80 -6.23 1.24
C ILE A 42 5.23 -6.65 2.61
N PRO A 43 5.73 -7.70 3.31
CA PRO A 43 5.18 -8.04 4.63
C PRO A 43 5.44 -6.92 5.65
N ALA A 44 6.64 -6.33 5.62
CA ALA A 44 7.00 -5.22 6.50
C ALA A 44 6.17 -3.97 6.18
N GLY A 45 5.98 -3.66 4.90
CA GLY A 45 5.10 -2.56 4.47
C GLY A 45 3.68 -2.71 5.00
N LEU A 46 3.08 -3.90 4.86
CA LEU A 46 1.73 -4.16 5.37
C LEU A 46 1.66 -4.08 6.91
N ALA A 47 2.69 -4.56 7.62
CA ALA A 47 2.76 -4.44 9.07
C ALA A 47 2.80 -2.96 9.53
N ILE A 48 3.58 -2.12 8.84
CA ILE A 48 3.63 -0.68 9.09
C ILE A 48 2.27 -0.04 8.84
N MET A 49 1.56 -0.43 7.78
CA MET A 49 0.23 0.11 7.49
C MET A 49 -0.79 -0.23 8.59
N VAL A 50 -0.78 -1.47 9.09
CA VAL A 50 -1.63 -1.86 10.23
C VAL A 50 -1.28 -1.03 11.47
N ALA A 51 0.01 -0.93 11.80
CA ALA A 51 0.46 -0.16 12.95
C ALA A 51 0.13 1.33 12.84
N ALA A 52 0.19 1.90 11.63
CA ALA A 52 -0.19 3.29 11.38
C ALA A 52 -1.69 3.52 11.57
N LEU A 53 -2.55 2.62 11.08
CA LEU A 53 -4.00 2.69 11.29
C LEU A 53 -4.34 2.57 12.79
N ASP A 54 -3.74 1.59 13.47
CA ASP A 54 -3.96 1.37 14.90
C ASP A 54 -3.46 2.58 15.72
N GLY A 55 -2.30 3.13 15.39
CA GLY A 55 -1.71 4.29 16.07
C GLY A 55 -2.44 5.61 15.82
N LEU A 56 -3.12 5.75 14.68
CA LEU A 56 -3.93 6.92 14.34
C LEU A 56 -5.41 6.76 14.76
N GLY A 57 -5.82 5.57 15.21
CA GLY A 57 -7.22 5.28 15.54
C GLY A 57 -8.15 5.32 14.32
N LEU A 58 -7.66 4.88 13.16
CA LEU A 58 -8.39 4.90 11.88
C LEU A 58 -8.84 3.49 11.48
N ASP A 59 -10.09 3.38 11.04
CA ASP A 59 -10.67 2.10 10.62
C ASP A 59 -10.48 1.79 9.12
N SER A 60 -10.06 2.78 8.32
CA SER A 60 -9.84 2.61 6.88
C SER A 60 -8.80 3.59 6.31
N LEU A 61 -8.37 3.30 5.08
CA LEU A 61 -7.56 4.17 4.25
C LEU A 61 -8.09 4.20 2.81
N VAL A 62 -7.77 5.25 2.08
CA VAL A 62 -8.08 5.37 0.65
C VAL A 62 -6.78 5.29 -0.16
N VAL A 63 -6.75 4.41 -1.15
CA VAL A 63 -5.58 4.20 -2.02
C VAL A 63 -5.45 5.35 -3.02
N SER A 64 -4.28 6.00 -3.04
CA SER A 64 -3.92 7.00 -4.04
C SER A 64 -2.80 6.50 -4.93
N GLU A 65 -2.98 6.58 -6.25
CA GLU A 65 -1.88 6.38 -7.21
C GLU A 65 -1.07 7.66 -7.44
N ARG A 66 -1.50 8.78 -6.85
CA ARG A 66 -0.81 10.06 -6.91
C ARG A 66 0.11 10.16 -5.69
N GLY A 67 1.40 9.98 -5.94
CA GLY A 67 2.46 10.14 -4.94
C GLY A 67 3.28 11.40 -5.16
N LEU A 68 4.48 11.43 -4.57
CA LEU A 68 5.40 12.57 -4.61
C LEU A 68 5.69 13.08 -6.03
N LEU A 69 5.97 12.18 -6.99
CA LEU A 69 6.23 12.55 -8.38
C LEU A 69 5.06 13.29 -9.03
N HIS A 70 3.81 12.94 -8.69
CA HIS A 70 2.65 13.66 -9.19
C HIS A 70 2.61 15.09 -8.62
N GLY A 71 2.94 15.25 -7.34
CA GLY A 71 3.09 16.55 -6.70
C GLY A 71 4.17 17.41 -7.38
N LEU A 72 5.33 16.83 -7.68
CA LEU A 72 6.42 17.53 -8.38
C LEU A 72 6.01 18.03 -9.78
N VAL A 73 5.23 17.25 -10.51
CA VAL A 73 4.70 17.67 -11.82
C VAL A 73 3.73 18.85 -11.68
N LEU A 74 2.83 18.81 -10.69
CA LEU A 74 1.90 19.91 -10.44
C LEU A 74 2.63 21.18 -10.04
N ASP A 75 3.65 21.05 -9.18
CA ASP A 75 4.51 22.16 -8.74
C ASP A 75 5.27 22.78 -9.92
N ALA A 76 5.94 21.96 -10.73
CA ALA A 76 6.63 22.43 -11.94
C ALA A 76 5.70 23.11 -12.95
N ALA A 77 4.43 22.70 -13.01
CA ALA A 77 3.42 23.31 -13.87
C ALA A 77 2.81 24.61 -13.28
N GLY A 78 3.18 25.01 -12.06
CA GLY A 78 2.58 26.16 -11.37
C GLY A 78 1.13 25.92 -10.95
N THR A 79 0.77 24.65 -10.75
CA THR A 79 -0.60 24.19 -10.43
C THR A 79 -0.70 23.50 -9.07
N ALA A 80 0.42 23.33 -8.37
CA ALA A 80 0.41 23.02 -6.94
C ALA A 80 -0.21 24.23 -6.19
N ARG A 81 -1.10 23.95 -5.25
CA ARG A 81 -1.70 24.95 -4.36
C ARG A 81 -0.96 24.97 -3.03
#